data_AF-A0A2W6RN21-F1
#
_entry.id   AF-A0A2W6RN21-F1
#
_cell.length_a   1.000
_cell.length_b   1.000
_cell.length_c   1.000
_cell.angle_alpha   90.00
_cell.angle_beta   90.00
_cell.angle_gamma   90.00
#
_symmetry.space_group_name_H-M   'P 1'
#
loop_
_entity.id
_entity.type
_entity.pdbx_description
1 polymer ?
#
loop_
_entity_poly.entity_id
_entity_poly.type
_entity_poly.pdbx_seq_one_letter_code
_entity_poly.pdbx_strand_id
1 'polypeptide(L)'
;MIANGRQVRWLCMICEQTGQVDLNAVLAAKGPDFSFANRRPPCRYCPGRVRFVDKTSIWPRRLDTISSKDPDWWAFEEAEKKRLTALGWRLAVGSWIDPEGLTPTERRARKGD
;
A
#
# COMPACT_ATOMS: atom_id res chain seq x y z
N MET A 1 1.35 0.82 -19.90
CA MET A 1 1.74 -0.48 -20.51
C MET A 1 1.89 -1.58 -19.46
N ILE A 2 0.80 -2.31 -19.25
CA ILE A 2 0.75 -3.55 -18.46
C ILE A 2 0.90 -4.68 -19.49
N ALA A 3 2.11 -5.23 -19.66
CA ALA A 3 2.39 -6.27 -20.65
C ALA A 3 2.59 -7.64 -20.00
N ASN A 4 2.20 -8.68 -20.73
CA ASN A 4 2.22 -10.11 -20.41
C ASN A 4 3.48 -10.57 -19.65
N GLY A 5 3.29 -11.23 -18.50
CA GLY A 5 4.35 -11.77 -17.65
C GLY A 5 4.73 -10.92 -16.44
N ARG A 6 4.21 -9.68 -16.34
CA ARG A 6 4.45 -8.84 -15.16
C ARG A 6 3.76 -9.37 -13.90
N GLN A 7 4.50 -9.43 -12.80
CA GLN A 7 3.97 -9.80 -11.48
C GLN A 7 3.83 -8.57 -10.58
N VAL A 8 2.82 -7.74 -10.86
CA VAL A 8 2.52 -6.58 -10.01
C VAL A 8 1.80 -7.04 -8.75
N ARG A 9 2.28 -6.59 -7.59
CA ARG A 9 1.63 -6.81 -6.29
C ARG A 9 1.29 -5.50 -5.63
N TRP A 10 0.19 -5.48 -4.91
CA TRP A 10 -0.09 -4.42 -3.94
C TRP A 10 0.54 -4.80 -2.59
N LEU A 11 0.97 -3.79 -1.84
CA LEU A 11 1.54 -3.93 -0.50
C LEU A 11 0.99 -2.80 0.38
N CYS A 12 0.33 -3.14 1.48
CA CYS A 12 -0.11 -2.15 2.45
C CYS A 12 1.08 -1.54 3.18
N MET A 13 1.06 -0.21 3.35
CA MET A 13 2.09 0.54 4.06
C MET A 13 1.94 0.51 5.59
N ILE A 14 0.90 -0.15 6.11
CA ILE A 14 0.62 -0.27 7.54
C ILE A 14 0.64 -1.74 7.99
N CYS A 15 -0.25 -2.56 7.44
CA CYS A 15 -0.41 -3.95 7.87
C CYS A 15 0.43 -4.95 7.08
N GLU A 16 1.22 -4.46 6.13
CA GLU A 16 2.12 -5.22 5.26
C GLU A 16 1.46 -6.35 4.46
N GLN A 17 0.13 -6.44 4.47
CA GLN A 17 -0.61 -7.36 3.62
C GLN A 17 -0.27 -7.09 2.17
N THR A 18 -0.15 -8.18 1.41
CA THR A 18 0.19 -8.12 -0.01
C THR A 18 -0.63 -9.13 -0.79
N GLY A 19 -0.91 -8.80 -2.03
CA GLY A 19 -1.60 -9.70 -2.95
C GLY A 19 -1.22 -9.37 -4.39
N GLN A 20 -1.55 -10.30 -5.27
CA GLN A 20 -1.36 -10.11 -6.69
C GLN A 20 -2.41 -9.14 -7.24
N VAL A 21 -2.00 -8.28 -8.15
CA VAL A 21 -2.92 -7.44 -8.92
C VAL A 21 -3.35 -8.23 -10.14
N ASP A 22 -4.67 -8.31 -10.36
CA ASP A 22 -5.21 -8.80 -11.63
C ASP A 22 -5.02 -7.72 -12.70
N LEU A 23 -3.96 -7.90 -13.47
CA LEU A 23 -3.56 -6.99 -14.53
C LEU A 23 -4.55 -6.96 -15.70
N ASN A 24 -5.22 -8.10 -15.98
CA ASN A 24 -6.23 -8.19 -17.04
C ASN A 24 -7.50 -7.44 -16.63
N ALA A 25 -7.94 -7.61 -15.38
CA ALA A 25 -9.08 -6.86 -14.85
C ALA A 25 -8.81 -5.35 -14.82
N VAL A 26 -7.60 -4.92 -14.45
CA VAL A 26 -7.22 -3.50 -14.48
C VAL A 26 -7.22 -2.95 -15.91
N LEU A 27 -6.65 -3.69 -16.87
CA LEU A 27 -6.65 -3.30 -18.29
C LEU A 27 -8.08 -3.16 -18.83
N ALA A 28 -8.95 -4.12 -18.54
CA ALA A 28 -10.36 -4.07 -18.95
C ALA A 28 -11.11 -2.88 -18.33
N ALA A 29 -10.84 -2.54 -17.07
CA ALA A 29 -11.57 -1.50 -16.35
C ALA A 29 -11.02 -0.08 -16.54
N LYS A 30 -9.72 0.08 -16.80
CA LYS A 30 -9.03 1.38 -16.83
C LYS A 30 -8.33 1.69 -18.15
N GLY A 31 -8.25 0.73 -19.06
CA GLY A 31 -7.57 0.87 -20.35
C GLY A 31 -6.05 0.66 -20.28
N PRO A 32 -5.39 0.55 -21.45
CA PRO A 32 -3.97 0.22 -21.59
C PRO A 32 -3.00 1.29 -21.07
N ASP A 33 -3.46 2.54 -21.01
CA ASP A 33 -2.68 3.70 -20.57
C ASP A 33 -2.69 3.90 -19.05
N PHE A 34 -3.42 3.05 -18.33
CA PHE A 34 -3.43 3.11 -16.87
C PHE A 34 -2.03 2.89 -16.27
N SER A 35 -1.69 3.74 -15.30
CA SER A 35 -0.43 3.68 -14.55
C SER A 35 -0.69 3.54 -13.05
N PHE A 36 0.06 2.61 -12.43
CA PHE A 36 0.08 2.42 -10.98
C PHE A 36 0.96 3.45 -10.25
N ALA A 37 1.75 4.25 -10.97
CA ALA A 37 2.68 5.19 -10.38
C ALA A 37 2.00 6.15 -9.41
N ASN A 38 2.52 6.22 -8.17
CA ASN A 38 2.06 7.10 -7.08
C ASN A 38 0.59 6.89 -6.68
N ARG A 39 -0.06 5.84 -7.20
CA ARG A 39 -1.44 5.50 -6.87
C ARG A 39 -1.46 4.75 -5.55
N ARG A 40 -2.30 5.26 -4.64
CA ARG A 40 -2.41 4.74 -3.27
C ARG A 40 -3.87 4.43 -2.92
N PRO A 41 -4.45 3.34 -3.45
CA PRO A 41 -5.79 2.94 -3.06
C PRO A 41 -5.83 2.47 -1.60
N PRO A 42 -7.02 2.45 -0.97
CA PRO A 42 -7.18 1.95 0.39
C PRO A 42 -6.85 0.46 0.48
N CYS A 43 -6.29 0.04 1.62
CA CYS A 43 -6.12 -1.36 1.97
C CYS A 43 -7.47 -1.99 2.35
N ARG A 44 -7.65 -3.27 2.00
CA ARG A 44 -8.88 -4.01 2.34
C ARG A 44 -8.98 -4.40 3.82
N TYR A 45 -7.86 -4.47 4.54
CA TYR A 45 -7.79 -5.07 5.88
C TYR A 45 -7.58 -4.07 7.02
N CYS A 46 -7.06 -2.90 6.71
CA CYS A 46 -6.76 -1.86 7.68
C CYS A 46 -7.02 -0.48 7.05
N PRO A 47 -7.11 0.60 7.84
CA PRO A 47 -7.37 1.92 7.29
C PRO A 47 -6.21 2.47 6.46
N GLY A 48 -5.07 1.77 6.36
CA GLY A 48 -3.91 2.21 5.59
C GLY A 48 -4.12 2.19 4.08
N ARG A 49 -3.12 2.72 3.37
CA ARG A 49 -3.06 2.73 1.91
C ARG A 49 -2.09 1.67 1.40
N VAL A 50 -2.23 1.29 0.13
CA VAL A 50 -1.30 0.36 -0.53
C VAL A 50 -0.40 1.09 -1.52
N ARG A 51 0.78 0.54 -1.75
CA ARG A 51 1.67 0.87 -2.87
C ARG A 51 1.79 -0.33 -3.80
N PHE A 52 2.21 -0.09 -5.03
CA PHE A 52 2.41 -1.14 -6.02
C PHE A 52 3.88 -1.42 -6.26
N VAL A 53 4.22 -2.70 -6.38
CA VAL A 53 5.57 -3.18 -6.66
C VAL A 53 5.53 -4.16 -7.81
N ASP A 54 6.51 -4.07 -8.70
CA ASP A 54 6.78 -5.06 -9.73
C ASP A 54 7.73 -6.11 -9.16
N LYS A 55 7.27 -7.36 -9.08
CA LYS A 55 8.04 -8.53 -8.64
C LYS A 55 8.38 -9.50 -9.78
N THR A 56 8.42 -9.01 -11.02
CA THR A 56 8.76 -9.85 -12.18
C THR A 56 10.20 -10.37 -12.12
N SER A 57 11.12 -9.64 -11.50
CA SER A 57 12.50 -10.09 -11.26
C SER A 57 12.75 -10.43 -9.80
N ILE A 58 13.90 -11.06 -9.53
CA ILE A 58 14.37 -11.37 -8.16
C ILE A 58 14.53 -10.12 -7.28
N TRP A 59 14.62 -8.93 -7.88
CA TRP A 59 14.75 -7.64 -7.19
C TRP A 59 13.48 -6.82 -7.38
N PRO A 60 12.57 -6.79 -6.38
CA PRO A 60 11.33 -6.02 -6.48
C PRO A 60 11.59 -4.55 -6.79
N ARG A 61 10.86 -4.01 -7.77
CA ARG A 61 10.93 -2.59 -8.14
C ARG A 61 9.68 -1.88 -7.66
N ARG A 62 9.84 -0.73 -6.99
CA ARG A 62 8.69 0.14 -6.69
C ARG A 62 8.19 0.75 -8.00
N LEU A 63 6.87 0.85 -8.13
CA LEU A 63 6.25 1.49 -9.29
C LEU A 63 6.00 3.00 -9.10
N ASP A 64 6.15 3.48 -7.86
CA ASP A 64 6.12 4.91 -7.56
C ASP A 64 7.27 5.63 -8.24
N THR A 65 7.00 6.82 -8.78
CA THR A 65 8.01 7.70 -9.36
C THR A 65 8.53 8.73 -8.36
N ILE A 66 7.84 8.90 -7.24
CA ILE A 66 8.30 9.73 -6.12
C ILE A 66 8.90 8.84 -5.01
N SER A 67 9.87 9.40 -4.30
CA SER A 67 10.68 8.73 -3.29
C SER A 67 10.89 9.63 -2.07
N SER A 68 11.58 9.14 -1.05
CA SER A 68 11.93 9.94 0.14
C SER A 68 12.82 11.17 -0.14
N LYS A 69 13.30 11.34 -1.37
CA LYS A 69 14.03 12.53 -1.82
C LYS A 69 13.11 13.62 -2.35
N ASP A 70 11.84 13.31 -2.62
CA ASP A 70 10.88 14.18 -3.27
C ASP A 70 9.94 14.82 -2.22
N PRO A 71 9.67 16.14 -2.27
CA PRO A 71 8.75 16.80 -1.33
C PRO A 71 7.35 16.18 -1.31
N ASP A 72 6.86 15.72 -2.47
CA ASP A 72 5.55 15.10 -2.61
C ASP A 72 5.41 13.79 -1.80
N TRP A 73 6.51 13.08 -1.58
CA TRP A 73 6.50 11.88 -0.73
C TRP A 73 6.23 12.26 0.73
N TRP A 74 6.90 13.30 1.22
CA TRP A 74 6.73 13.78 2.59
C TRP A 74 5.36 14.38 2.82
N ALA A 75 4.85 15.16 1.86
CA ALA A 75 3.48 15.69 1.91
C ALA A 75 2.45 14.57 2.00
N PHE A 76 2.64 13.47 1.25
CA PHE A 76 1.78 12.29 1.35
C PHE A 76 1.88 11.62 2.74
N GLU A 77 3.09 11.36 3.24
CA GLU A 77 3.30 10.71 4.54
C GLU A 77 2.69 11.52 5.69
N GLU A 78 2.85 12.84 5.68
CA GLU A 78 2.26 13.74 6.68
C GLU A 78 0.73 13.73 6.63
N ALA A 79 0.15 13.80 5.43
CA ALA A 79 -1.30 13.73 5.25
C ALA A 79 -1.87 12.39 5.73
N GLU A 80 -1.20 11.29 5.41
CA GLU A 80 -1.61 9.95 5.83
C GLU A 80 -1.47 9.78 7.34
N LYS A 81 -0.39 10.28 7.94
CA LYS A 81 -0.19 10.29 9.40
C LYS A 81 -1.32 11.06 10.09
N LYS A 82 -1.63 12.27 9.63
CA LYS A 82 -2.73 13.09 10.18
C LYS A 82 -4.07 12.36 10.09
N ARG A 83 -4.36 11.72 8.95
CA ARG A 83 -5.59 10.96 8.74
C ARG A 83 -5.70 9.77 9.70
N LEU A 84 -4.62 9.01 9.88
CA LEU A 84 -4.61 7.85 10.79
C LEU A 84 -4.75 8.28 12.25
N THR A 85 -4.08 9.36 12.66
CA THR A 85 -4.26 9.94 13.99
C THR A 85 -5.70 10.39 14.23
N ALA A 86 -6.35 10.99 13.23
CA ALA A 86 -7.78 11.33 13.33
C ALA A 86 -8.70 10.10 13.48
N LEU A 87 -8.26 8.92 13.04
CA LEU A 87 -8.96 7.64 13.23
C LEU A 87 -8.60 6.94 14.56
N GLY A 88 -7.82 7.59 15.44
CA GLY A 88 -7.39 7.04 16.72
C GLY A 88 -6.16 6.13 16.65
N TRP A 89 -5.51 6.03 15.49
CA TRP A 89 -4.27 5.25 15.36
C TRP A 89 -3.07 6.07 15.81
N ARG A 90 -2.09 5.42 16.44
CA ARG A 90 -0.86 6.07 16.91
C ARG A 90 0.38 5.35 16.39
N LEU A 91 1.45 6.10 16.12
CA LEU A 91 2.73 5.52 15.74
C LEU A 91 3.58 5.30 17.01
N ALA A 92 4.00 4.06 17.27
CA ALA A 92 4.86 3.70 18.39
C ALA A 92 6.00 2.79 17.90
N VAL A 93 7.25 3.20 18.12
CA VAL A 93 8.46 2.46 17.73
C VAL A 93 8.41 1.97 16.27
N GLY A 94 8.06 2.88 15.35
CA GLY A 94 7.96 2.57 13.92
C GLY A 94 6.76 1.73 13.49
N SER A 95 5.88 1.34 14.42
CA SER A 95 4.69 0.54 14.13
C SER A 95 3.41 1.33 14.42
N TRP A 96 2.41 1.17 13.55
CA TRP A 96 1.08 1.76 13.72
C TRP A 96 0.23 0.91 14.67
N ILE A 97 -0.18 1.48 15.79
CA ILE A 97 -1.03 0.84 16.78
C ILE A 97 -2.46 1.32 16.58
N ASP A 98 -3.39 0.37 16.52
CA ASP A 98 -4.81 0.65 16.38
C ASP A 98 -5.42 1.21 17.69
N PRO A 99 -6.69 1.67 17.65
CA PRO A 99 -7.35 2.23 18.84
C PRO A 99 -7.55 1.21 19.98
N GLU A 100 -7.48 -0.09 19.69
CA GLU A 100 -7.58 -1.17 20.68
C GLU A 100 -6.21 -1.52 21.28
N GLY A 101 -5.15 -0.82 20.88
CA GLY A 101 -3.79 -1.04 21.38
C GLY A 101 -3.02 -2.13 20.65
N LEU A 102 -3.54 -2.64 19.52
CA LEU A 102 -2.94 -3.74 18.77
C LEU A 102 -2.08 -3.21 17.60
N THR A 103 -0.91 -3.80 17.41
CA THR A 103 -0.16 -3.69 16.16
C THR A 103 -0.95 -4.31 15.00
N PRO A 104 -0.62 -4.01 13.73
CA PRO A 104 -1.34 -4.58 12.60
C PRO A 104 -1.17 -6.11 12.53
N THR A 105 -0.06 -6.62 13.04
CA THR A 105 0.23 -8.05 13.17
C THR A 105 -0.66 -8.71 14.23
N GLU A 106 -0.78 -8.11 15.42
CA GLU A 106 -1.64 -8.63 16.50
C GLU A 106 -3.13 -8.54 16.11
N ARG A 107 -3.55 -7.43 15.51
CA ARG A 107 -4.92 -7.27 15.01
C ARG A 107 -5.30 -8.34 13.99
N ARG A 108 -4.36 -8.78 13.15
CA ARG A 108 -4.55 -9.89 12.21
C ARG A 108 -4.71 -11.22 12.95
N ALA A 109 -3.82 -11.51 13.90
CA ALA A 109 -3.89 -12.74 14.68
C ALA A 109 -5.25 -12.87 15.40
N ARG A 110 -5.81 -11.76 15.88
CA ARG A 110 -7.12 -11.71 16.54
C ARG A 110 -8.33 -11.84 15.60
N LYS A 111 -8.18 -11.46 14.33
CA LYS A 111 -9.22 -11.62 13.29
C LYS A 111 -9.15 -12.98 12.58
N GLY A 112 -8.31 -13.90 13.03
CA GLY A 112 -8.25 -15.26 12.53
C GLY A 112 -9.38 -16.12 13.08
N ASP A 113 -10.57 -15.94 12.50
CA ASP A 113 -11.60 -16.95 12.18
C ASP A 113 -12.34 -16.46 10.92
#